data_AF-A0A1L8EHB2-F1
#
_entry.id   AF-A0A1L8EHB2-F1
#
_cell.length_a   1.000
_cell.length_b   1.000
_cell.length_c   1.000
_cell.angle_alpha   90.00
_cell.angle_beta   90.00
_cell.angle_gamma   90.00
#
_symmetry.space_group_name_H-M   'P 1'
#
loop_
_entity.id
_entity.type
_entity.pdbx_description
1 polymer ?
#
loop_
_entity_poly.entity_id
_entity_poly.type
_entity_poly.pdbx_seq_one_letter_code
_entity_poly.pdbx_strand_id
1 'polypeptide(L)'
;MVEAYVAPLCITCIWAFIGIICPFFARGPNKGITQCCLMLTAATCWLFWLCCYMTQMNPLIGPKLSMNEIMIVAKEWGNPIEDTIDITYY
;
A
#
# COMPACT_ATOMS: atom_id res chain seq x y z
N MET A 1 16.12 -6.75 3.59
CA MET A 1 16.61 -5.74 2.61
C MET A 1 15.99 -5.93 1.22
N VAL A 2 15.64 -7.16 0.80
CA VAL A 2 14.96 -7.42 -0.48
C VAL A 2 13.51 -6.91 -0.51
N GLU A 3 12.80 -6.85 0.62
CA GLU A 3 11.34 -6.55 0.64
C GLU A 3 10.93 -5.10 0.30
N ALA A 4 11.71 -4.09 0.69
CA ALA A 4 11.25 -2.70 0.67
C ALA A 4 11.11 -2.12 -0.75
N TYR A 5 11.87 -2.62 -1.72
CA TYR A 5 11.81 -2.12 -3.10
C TYR A 5 10.91 -2.95 -4.01
N VAL A 6 10.45 -4.13 -3.56
CA VAL A 6 9.62 -5.03 -4.38
C VAL A 6 8.31 -4.37 -4.76
N ALA A 7 7.57 -3.83 -3.78
CA ALA A 7 6.30 -3.16 -4.06
C ALA A 7 6.47 -1.92 -4.97
N PRO A 8 7.39 -0.97 -4.70
CA PRO A 8 7.67 0.13 -5.62
C PRO A 8 8.02 -0.31 -7.04
N LEU A 9 8.83 -1.36 -7.19
CA LEU A 9 9.22 -1.87 -8.50
C LEU A 9 8.00 -2.44 -9.25
N CYS A 10 7.23 -3.34 -8.62
CA CYS A 10 6.06 -3.95 -9.24
C CYS A 10 5.01 -2.92 -9.64
N ILE A 11 4.66 -2.00 -8.75
CA ILE A 11 3.64 -0.97 -9.02
C ILE A 11 4.11 0.00 -10.11
N THR A 12 5.40 0.35 -10.12
CA THR A 12 5.98 1.18 -11.19
C THR A 12 5.93 0.47 -12.53
N CYS A 13 6.30 -0.81 -12.61
CA CYS A 13 6.20 -1.57 -13.86
C CYS A 13 4.77 -1.68 -14.39
N ILE A 14 3.78 -1.92 -13.51
CA ILE A 14 2.37 -2.02 -13.89
C ILE A 14 1.88 -0.70 -14.49
N TRP A 15 2.11 0.42 -13.79
CA TRP A 15 1.62 1.72 -14.28
C TRP A 15 2.43 2.24 -15.46
N ALA A 16 3.74 1.95 -15.55
CA ALA A 16 4.54 2.24 -16.73
C ALA A 16 4.01 1.46 -17.95
N PHE A 17 3.66 0.19 -17.79
CA PHE A 17 3.04 -0.59 -18.87
C PHE A 17 1.71 0.05 -19.33
N ILE A 18 0.84 0.43 -18.40
CA ILE A 18 -0.47 1.05 -18.71
C ILE A 18 -0.30 2.44 -19.33
N GLY A 19 0.62 3.26 -18.85
CA GLY A 19 0.80 4.64 -19.28
C GLY A 19 1.69 4.80 -20.52
N ILE A 20 2.56 3.83 -20.80
CA ILE A 20 3.52 3.91 -21.92
C ILE A 20 3.17 2.91 -23.01
N ILE A 21 2.90 1.65 -22.67
CA ILE A 21 2.71 0.59 -23.68
C ILE A 21 1.25 0.55 -24.18
N CYS A 22 0.27 0.59 -23.27
CA CYS A 22 -1.14 0.49 -23.66
C CYS A 22 -1.66 1.60 -24.62
N PRO A 23 -1.19 2.87 -24.56
CA PRO A 23 -1.63 3.91 -25.49
C PRO A 23 -1.32 3.59 -26.97
N PHE A 24 -0.30 2.76 -27.25
CA PHE A 24 0.00 2.35 -28.62
C PHE A 24 -1.07 1.41 -29.20
N PHE A 25 -1.86 0.74 -28.37
CA PHE A 25 -2.95 -0.14 -28.80
C PHE A 25 -4.28 0.61 -29.04
N ALA A 26 -4.36 1.91 -28.73
CA ALA A 26 -5.57 2.69 -28.95
C ALA A 26 -5.92 2.82 -30.45
N ARG A 27 -7.19 2.55 -30.80
CA ARG A 27 -7.72 2.54 -32.17
C ARG A 27 -9.08 3.23 -32.24
N GLY A 28 -9.48 3.62 -33.45
CA GLY A 28 -10.79 4.22 -33.73
C GLY A 28 -10.81 5.75 -33.73
N PRO A 29 -12.00 6.36 -33.89
CA PRO A 29 -12.16 7.81 -34.07
C PRO A 29 -11.66 8.65 -32.88
N ASN A 30 -11.74 8.09 -31.67
CA ASN A 30 -11.39 8.78 -30.42
C ASN A 30 -10.01 8.39 -29.86
N LYS A 31 -9.10 7.90 -30.72
CA LYS A 31 -7.79 7.38 -30.32
C LYS A 31 -7.01 8.33 -29.41
N GLY A 32 -6.92 9.62 -29.76
CA GLY A 32 -6.15 10.59 -28.98
C GLY A 32 -6.71 10.79 -27.56
N ILE A 33 -8.03 10.77 -27.41
CA ILE A 33 -8.69 10.87 -26.10
C ILE A 33 -8.37 9.61 -25.28
N THR A 34 -8.52 8.42 -25.86
CA THR A 34 -8.19 7.16 -25.18
C THR A 34 -6.73 7.12 -24.73
N GLN A 35 -5.80 7.57 -25.57
CA GLN A 35 -4.37 7.67 -25.21
C GLN A 35 -4.15 8.63 -24.05
N CYS A 36 -4.74 9.82 -24.12
CA CYS A 36 -4.64 10.83 -23.07
C CYS A 36 -5.20 10.32 -21.74
N CYS A 37 -6.37 9.70 -21.75
CA CYS A 37 -6.99 9.10 -20.56
C CYS A 37 -6.09 8.02 -19.94
N LEU A 38 -5.55 7.09 -20.75
CA LEU A 38 -4.65 6.04 -20.25
C LEU A 38 -3.39 6.62 -19.60
N MET A 39 -2.76 7.61 -20.24
CA MET A 39 -1.55 8.26 -19.73
C MET A 39 -1.83 9.03 -18.43
N LEU A 40 -2.91 9.83 -18.39
CA LEU A 40 -3.30 10.60 -17.20
C LEU A 40 -3.68 9.70 -16.03
N THR A 41 -4.47 8.65 -16.27
CA THR A 41 -4.83 7.68 -15.22
C THR A 41 -3.58 7.00 -14.68
N ALA A 42 -2.68 6.54 -15.55
CA ALA A 42 -1.45 5.89 -15.10
C ALA A 42 -0.57 6.81 -14.25
N ALA A 43 -0.39 8.07 -14.68
CA ALA A 43 0.40 9.04 -13.95
C ALA A 43 -0.21 9.37 -12.58
N THR A 44 -1.53 9.65 -12.53
CA THR A 44 -2.20 10.06 -11.29
C THR A 44 -2.32 8.91 -10.30
N CYS A 45 -2.65 7.69 -10.74
CA CYS A 45 -2.73 6.52 -9.86
C CYS A 45 -1.35 6.11 -9.34
N TRP A 46 -0.31 6.14 -10.17
CA TRP A 46 1.06 5.87 -9.72
C TRP A 46 1.54 6.91 -8.70
N LEU A 47 1.32 8.20 -8.97
CA LEU A 47 1.73 9.29 -8.08
C LEU A 47 0.99 9.22 -6.73
N PHE A 48 -0.33 8.98 -6.77
CA PHE A 48 -1.13 8.81 -5.55
C PHE A 48 -0.60 7.65 -4.70
N TRP A 49 -0.38 6.49 -5.32
CA TRP A 49 0.17 5.33 -4.63
C TRP A 49 1.56 5.62 -4.04
N LEU A 50 2.46 6.23 -4.82
CA LEU A 50 3.81 6.54 -4.38
C LEU A 50 3.80 7.48 -3.17
N CYS A 51 2.98 8.52 -3.20
CA CYS A 51 2.83 9.44 -2.06
C CYS A 51 2.38 8.69 -0.80
N CYS A 52 1.33 7.85 -0.89
CA CYS A 52 0.86 7.06 0.25
C CYS A 52 1.89 6.05 0.76
N TYR A 53 2.71 5.51 -0.13
CA TYR A 53 3.78 4.58 0.23
C TYR A 53 4.92 5.31 0.97
N MET A 54 5.40 6.42 0.42
CA MET A 54 6.53 7.17 0.95
C MET A 54 6.25 7.75 2.34
N THR A 55 5.00 8.14 2.64
CA THR A 55 4.63 8.63 3.98
C THR A 55 4.75 7.56 5.06
N GLN A 56 4.75 6.28 4.70
CA GLN A 56 4.81 5.14 5.62
C GLN A 56 6.21 4.54 5.77
N MET A 57 7.19 4.94 4.95
CA MET A 57 8.52 4.33 4.95
C MET A 57 9.36 4.65 6.18
N ASN A 58 9.14 5.82 6.80
CA ASN A 58 9.80 6.22 8.05
C ASN A 58 8.76 6.91 8.95
N PRO A 59 7.80 6.15 9.51
CA PRO A 59 6.71 6.73 10.26
C PRO A 59 7.23 7.28 11.59
N LEU A 60 6.87 8.53 11.89
CA LEU A 60 7.24 9.17 13.16
C LEU A 60 6.22 8.88 14.28
N ILE A 61 5.02 8.45 13.90
CA ILE A 61 3.89 8.25 14.81
C ILE A 61 3.34 6.85 14.57
N GLY A 62 3.25 6.06 15.65
CA GLY A 62 2.59 4.77 15.67
C GLY A 62 1.10 4.87 16.04
N PRO A 63 0.31 3.82 15.80
CA PRO A 63 -1.09 3.78 16.19
C PRO A 63 -1.23 3.70 17.72
N LYS A 64 -2.27 4.35 18.28
CA LYS A 64 -2.61 4.27 19.70
C LYS A 64 -3.81 3.35 19.88
N LEU A 65 -3.60 2.22 20.55
CA LEU A 65 -4.63 1.21 20.82
C LEU A 65 -4.88 1.10 22.33
N SER A 66 -6.12 0.80 22.70
CA SER A 66 -6.49 0.38 24.04
C SER A 66 -6.02 -1.05 24.31
N MET A 67 -5.92 -1.43 25.60
CA MET A 67 -5.47 -2.76 26.00
C MET A 67 -6.27 -3.88 25.33
N ASN A 68 -7.61 -3.74 25.29
CA ASN A 68 -8.48 -4.74 24.68
C ASN A 68 -8.18 -4.93 23.19
N GLU A 69 -7.93 -3.85 22.45
CA GLU A 69 -7.60 -3.93 21.02
C GLU A 69 -6.24 -4.59 20.80
N ILE A 70 -5.26 -4.30 21.66
CA ILE A 70 -3.93 -4.96 21.61
C ILE A 70 -4.08 -6.47 21.85
N MET A 71 -4.86 -6.88 22.84
CA MET A 71 -5.12 -8.29 23.16
C MET A 71 -5.79 -9.04 21.99
N ILE A 72 -6.75 -8.39 21.33
CA ILE A 72 -7.41 -8.94 20.14
C ILE A 72 -6.42 -9.10 19.00
N VAL A 73 -5.66 -8.05 18.66
CA VAL A 73 -4.67 -8.10 17.57
C VAL A 73 -3.59 -9.15 17.84
N ALA A 74 -3.10 -9.22 19.07
CA ALA A 74 -2.12 -10.21 19.51
C ALA A 74 -2.62 -11.64 19.30
N LYS A 75 -3.88 -11.92 19.69
CA LYS A 75 -4.51 -13.22 19.49
C LYS A 75 -4.69 -13.56 17.99
N GLU A 76 -5.22 -12.62 17.20
CA GLU A 76 -5.50 -12.86 15.77
C GLU A 76 -4.21 -13.00 14.92
N TRP A 77 -3.12 -12.36 15.34
CA TRP A 77 -1.81 -12.50 14.69
C TRP A 77 -0.95 -13.64 15.27
N GLY A 78 -1.53 -14.49 16.12
CA GLY A 78 -0.87 -15.70 16.62
C GLY A 78 0.22 -15.46 17.68
N ASN A 79 0.26 -14.26 18.27
CA ASN A 79 1.14 -13.90 19.39
C ASN A 79 0.31 -13.53 20.62
N PRO A 80 -0.51 -14.45 21.17
CA PRO A 80 -1.38 -14.14 22.29
C PRO A 80 -0.55 -13.65 23.48
N ILE A 81 -0.94 -12.51 24.04
CA ILE A 81 -0.36 -11.99 25.28
C ILE A 81 -1.08 -12.72 26.41
N GLU A 82 -0.32 -13.37 27.29
CA GLU A 82 -0.89 -13.95 28.50
C GLU A 82 -1.31 -12.80 29.44
N ASP A 83 -2.57 -12.79 29.85
CA ASP A 83 -3.01 -11.96 30.97
C ASP A 83 -2.31 -12.48 32.23
N THR A 84 -1.12 -11.97 32.53
CA THR A 84 -0.46 -12.24 33.81
C THR A 84 -1.20 -11.46 34.89
N ILE A 85 -2.38 -11.96 35.25
CA ILE A 85 -2.94 -11.70 36.57
C ILE A 85 -2.11 -12.58 37.51
N ASP A 86 -0.97 -12.07 37.98
CA ASP A 86 -0.34 -12.61 39.18
C ASP A 86 -1.33 -12.39 40.35
N ILE A 87 -2.27 -13.32 40.51
CA ILE A 87 -3.05 -13.54 41.74
C ILE A 87 -2.16 -14.02 42.90
N THR A 88 -0.84 -13.82 42.80
CA THR A 88 0.18 -14.20 43.77
C THR A 88 0.45 -13.13 44.83
N TYR A 89 -0.26 -12.00 44.80
CA TYR A 89 -0.28 -11.07 45.94
C TYR A 89 -1.65 -11.11 46.62
N TYR A 90 -1.70 -11.91 47.68
CA TYR A 90 -2.46 -11.60 48.89
C TYR A 90 -2.21 -10.15 49.33
#